data_AF-A0A2A6Z7Z3-F1
#
_entry.id   AF-A0A2A6Z7Z3-F1
#
_cell.length_a   1.000
_cell.length_b   1.000
_cell.length_c   1.000
_cell.angle_alpha   90.00
_cell.angle_beta   90.00
_cell.angle_gamma   90.00
#
_symmetry.space_group_name_H-M   'P 1'
#
loop_
_entity.id
_entity.type
_entity.pdbx_description
1 polymer ?
#
loop_
_entity_poly.entity_id
_entity_poly.type
_entity_poly.pdbx_seq_one_letter_code
_entity_poly.pdbx_strand_id
1 'polypeptide(L)'
;MNLHKSKIEWCTHTWNPVTGCRNGCSYCYARRFIDRFAPHPCEWPDEQLSEAEGAAGCFVSEKPVKLLDESGKYIRSTPYPMGFLPTFHRYMMDYPRKRLIPSVVFVCSMADLFGDWVPDEWITEVLEACKEAPQHAYLFLTKNPSRYMELARNGILPEEPNFWYGSTITGPEDSFWWSDYHNTFVSMEPLLQPFEGVGAQAVKKVGWCIIGAMTGPGSKAHQPKREWVESIVADAKTAGVPVFMKDNLKGVWGDQLLRECPEGIDLKDKKAVAEWDGE
;
A
#
# COMPACT_ATOMS: atom_id res chain seq x y z
N MET A 1 -7.81 11.92 15.37
CA MET A 1 -7.24 11.39 14.10
C MET A 1 -6.46 10.14 14.46
N ASN A 2 -6.83 9.03 13.85
CA ASN A 2 -6.35 7.66 14.09
C ASN A 2 -6.29 6.97 12.71
N LEU A 3 -5.83 5.73 12.64
CA LEU A 3 -5.88 4.88 11.45
C LEU A 3 -7.24 4.98 10.72
N HIS A 4 -7.21 5.12 9.38
CA HIS A 4 -8.41 5.37 8.58
C HIS A 4 -9.04 4.06 8.12
N LYS A 5 -10.34 3.85 8.36
CA LYS A 5 -11.07 2.68 7.83
C LYS A 5 -10.98 2.65 6.31
N SER A 6 -10.56 1.53 5.75
CA SER A 6 -10.23 1.41 4.33
C SER A 6 -11.36 0.76 3.53
N LYS A 7 -11.49 1.13 2.25
CA LYS A 7 -12.27 0.38 1.26
C LYS A 7 -11.44 -0.68 0.53
N ILE A 8 -10.11 -0.67 0.65
CA ILE A 8 -9.22 -1.67 0.08
C ILE A 8 -9.53 -3.01 0.73
N GLU A 9 -9.87 -4.03 -0.07
CA GLU A 9 -10.54 -5.24 0.41
C GLU A 9 -9.64 -6.12 1.28
N TRP A 10 -8.33 -6.06 1.08
CA TRP A 10 -7.33 -6.88 1.75
C TRP A 10 -6.72 -6.21 3.00
N CYS A 11 -7.23 -5.05 3.42
CA CYS A 11 -6.88 -4.43 4.70
C CYS A 11 -8.11 -3.81 5.38
N THR A 12 -8.14 -3.73 6.71
CA THR A 12 -9.24 -3.06 7.42
C THR A 12 -9.01 -1.55 7.52
N HIS A 13 -7.75 -1.12 7.65
CA HIS A 13 -7.36 0.27 7.82
C HIS A 13 -6.19 0.66 6.91
N THR A 14 -6.02 1.96 6.73
CA THR A 14 -4.84 2.57 6.10
C THR A 14 -4.19 3.55 7.04
N TRP A 15 -2.88 3.67 6.92
CA TRP A 15 -2.06 4.67 7.58
C TRP A 15 -1.08 5.22 6.56
N ASN A 16 -1.06 6.53 6.35
CA ASN A 16 -0.23 7.15 5.32
C ASN A 16 0.70 8.18 5.95
N PRO A 17 1.68 7.74 6.77
CA PRO A 17 2.68 8.63 7.33
C PRO A 17 3.57 9.24 6.25
N VAL A 18 3.73 8.57 5.10
CA VAL A 18 4.31 9.14 3.89
C VAL A 18 3.24 9.20 2.80
N THR A 19 3.16 10.32 2.10
CA THR A 19 2.33 10.51 0.89
C THR A 19 3.19 10.91 -0.29
N GLY A 20 2.74 10.61 -1.51
CA GLY A 20 3.50 10.95 -2.72
C GLY A 20 4.58 9.92 -3.06
N CYS A 21 5.03 9.94 -4.31
CA CYS A 21 5.92 8.92 -4.86
C CYS A 21 6.58 9.44 -6.15
N ARG A 22 7.78 8.94 -6.48
CA ARG A 22 8.45 9.28 -7.75
C ARG A 22 8.34 8.21 -8.82
N ASN A 23 7.68 7.09 -8.53
CA ASN A 23 7.36 6.11 -9.56
C ASN A 23 6.52 6.76 -10.68
N GLY A 24 6.96 6.56 -11.93
CA GLY A 24 6.35 7.10 -13.14
C GLY A 24 5.17 6.27 -13.70
N CYS A 25 4.37 5.63 -12.85
CA CYS A 25 3.31 4.73 -13.33
C CYS A 25 2.21 5.49 -14.08
N SER A 26 1.94 5.11 -15.34
CA SER A 26 0.88 5.69 -16.18
C SER A 26 -0.54 5.47 -15.63
N TYR A 27 -0.72 4.45 -14.79
CA TYR A 27 -1.98 4.03 -14.18
C TYR A 27 -2.10 4.39 -12.68
N CYS A 28 -1.26 5.28 -12.16
CA CYS A 28 -1.19 5.55 -10.72
C CYS A 28 -2.50 6.14 -10.16
N TYR A 29 -3.23 5.32 -9.39
CA TYR A 29 -4.43 5.77 -8.66
C TYR A 29 -4.08 6.86 -7.64
N ALA A 30 -2.99 6.68 -6.87
CA ALA A 30 -2.60 7.61 -5.82
C ALA A 30 -2.31 9.02 -6.37
N ARG A 31 -1.62 9.11 -7.52
CA ARG A 31 -1.35 10.39 -8.21
C ARG A 31 -2.64 11.12 -8.56
N ARG A 32 -3.54 10.47 -9.29
CA ARG A 32 -4.83 11.04 -9.70
C ARG A 32 -5.71 11.43 -8.50
N PHE A 33 -5.64 10.67 -7.41
CA PHE A 33 -6.37 10.99 -6.19
C PHE A 33 -5.77 12.22 -5.52
N ILE A 34 -4.45 12.25 -5.32
CA ILE A 34 -3.75 13.35 -4.66
C ILE A 34 -3.91 14.66 -5.43
N ASP A 35 -3.86 14.62 -6.76
CA ASP A 35 -4.06 15.80 -7.62
C ASP A 35 -5.40 16.50 -7.36
N ARG A 36 -6.43 15.79 -6.87
CA ARG A 36 -7.73 16.35 -6.52
C ARG A 36 -7.76 17.08 -5.17
N PHE A 37 -6.81 16.79 -4.29
CA PHE A 37 -6.77 17.28 -2.92
C PHE A 37 -5.54 18.14 -2.61
N ALA A 38 -4.56 18.16 -3.52
CA ALA A 38 -3.44 19.09 -3.52
C ALA A 38 -3.93 20.55 -3.51
N PRO A 39 -3.10 21.52 -3.09
CA PRO A 39 -3.45 22.94 -3.12
C PRO A 39 -3.80 23.40 -4.55
N HIS A 40 -4.92 24.10 -4.69
CA HIS A 40 -5.23 24.85 -5.90
C HIS A 40 -4.34 26.11 -6.01
N PRO A 41 -4.21 26.72 -7.20
CA PRO A 41 -3.39 27.93 -7.37
C PRO A 41 -3.76 29.11 -6.47
N CYS A 42 -4.98 29.14 -5.91
CA CYS A 42 -5.45 30.15 -4.97
C CYS A 42 -5.44 29.67 -3.49
N GLU A 43 -4.79 28.54 -3.21
CA GLU A 43 -4.66 27.97 -1.87
C GLU A 43 -3.19 27.91 -1.47
N TRP A 44 -2.84 28.49 -0.32
CA TRP A 44 -1.46 28.46 0.19
C TRP A 44 -1.38 27.70 1.51
N PRO A 45 -0.41 26.78 1.67
CA PRO A 45 -0.07 26.20 2.97
C PRO A 45 0.16 27.28 4.04
N ASP A 46 -0.34 27.05 5.26
CA ASP A 46 -0.15 27.92 6.43
C ASP A 46 1.27 27.90 6.99
N GLU A 47 2.11 27.01 6.45
CA GLU A 47 3.53 26.94 6.72
C GLU A 47 4.31 26.56 5.46
N GLN A 48 5.56 27.02 5.39
CA GLN A 48 6.49 26.54 4.38
C GLN A 48 7.11 25.22 4.88
N LEU A 49 6.90 24.14 4.14
CA LEU A 49 7.51 22.85 4.47
C LEU A 49 8.98 22.86 4.07
N SER A 50 9.82 22.35 4.97
CA SER A 50 11.23 22.15 4.72
C SER A 50 11.47 20.86 3.95
N GLU A 51 12.45 20.88 3.06
CA GLU A 51 12.99 19.65 2.49
C GLU A 51 13.74 18.85 3.56
N ALA A 52 13.67 17.53 3.50
CA ALA A 52 14.45 16.64 4.34
C ALA A 52 15.94 16.73 4.00
N GLU A 53 16.77 16.70 5.03
CA GLU A 53 18.22 16.79 4.89
C GLU A 53 18.74 15.67 3.98
N GLY A 54 19.51 16.04 2.94
CA GLY A 54 20.08 15.07 2.00
C GLY A 54 19.07 14.44 1.02
N ALA A 55 17.79 14.78 1.07
CA ALA A 55 16.75 14.20 0.22
C ALA A 55 15.97 15.28 -0.55
N ALA A 56 16.62 15.81 -1.59
CA ALA A 56 16.07 16.89 -2.42
C ALA A 56 14.67 16.53 -2.95
N GLY A 57 13.68 17.40 -2.72
CA GLY A 57 12.28 17.22 -3.11
C GLY A 57 11.49 16.21 -2.26
N CYS A 58 11.97 15.87 -1.07
CA CYS A 58 11.24 15.15 -0.03
C CYS A 58 10.96 16.12 1.12
N PHE A 59 9.73 16.21 1.60
CA PHE A 59 9.32 17.23 2.57
C PHE A 59 8.86 16.63 3.90
N VAL A 60 8.98 17.39 4.98
CA VAL A 60 8.50 16.97 6.32
C VAL A 60 7.43 17.93 6.82
N SER A 61 6.36 17.37 7.39
CA SER A 61 5.26 18.07 8.04
C SER A 61 5.20 17.65 9.51
N GLU A 62 5.40 18.61 10.42
CA GLU A 62 5.36 18.39 11.87
C GLU A 62 3.98 18.62 12.50
N LYS A 63 3.02 19.10 11.71
CA LYS A 63 1.61 19.24 12.09
C LYS A 63 0.70 19.09 10.85
N PRO A 64 -0.62 18.92 11.03
CA PRO A 64 -1.56 18.99 9.93
C PRO A 64 -1.54 20.38 9.26
N VAL A 65 -1.29 20.41 7.95
CA VAL A 65 -1.24 21.65 7.17
C VAL A 65 -2.64 22.18 6.87
N LYS A 66 -2.81 23.48 7.00
CA LYS A 66 -4.01 24.22 6.60
C LYS A 66 -3.74 25.00 5.33
N LEU A 67 -4.75 25.10 4.48
CA LEU A 67 -4.74 25.92 3.29
C LEU A 67 -5.48 27.22 3.58
N LEU A 68 -4.85 28.32 3.18
CA LEU A 68 -5.31 29.69 3.36
C LEU A 68 -5.63 30.31 2.00
N ASP A 69 -6.57 31.26 1.98
CA ASP A 69 -6.78 32.14 0.83
C ASP A 69 -5.77 33.29 0.79
N GLU A 70 -5.89 34.16 -0.22
CA GLU A 70 -5.02 35.33 -0.41
C GLU A 70 -5.02 36.31 0.78
N SER A 71 -6.06 36.30 1.61
CA SER A 71 -6.19 37.14 2.80
C SER A 71 -5.64 36.49 4.07
N GLY A 72 -5.14 35.25 3.96
CA GLY A 72 -4.67 34.45 5.09
C GLY A 72 -5.80 33.73 5.84
N LYS A 73 -7.02 33.69 5.29
CA LYS A 73 -8.16 33.03 5.93
C LYS A 73 -8.16 31.53 5.63
N TYR A 74 -8.45 30.73 6.65
CA TYR A 74 -8.58 29.27 6.53
C TYR A 74 -9.65 28.84 5.51
N ILE A 75 -9.26 27.93 4.60
CA ILE A 75 -10.13 27.26 3.65
C ILE A 75 -10.41 25.81 4.11
N ARG A 76 -9.35 25.00 4.21
CA ARG A 76 -9.41 23.57 4.54
C ARG A 76 -8.05 23.03 4.99
N SER A 77 -8.01 21.89 5.66
CA SER A 77 -6.76 21.14 5.84
C SER A 77 -6.45 20.27 4.62
N THR A 78 -5.16 19.99 4.39
CA THR A 78 -4.73 19.01 3.39
C THR A 78 -3.61 18.11 3.92
N PRO A 79 -3.69 16.78 3.67
CA PRO A 79 -2.57 15.87 3.89
C PRO A 79 -1.59 15.84 2.70
N TYR A 80 -1.80 16.67 1.67
CA TYR A 80 -0.97 16.71 0.45
C TYR A 80 -0.46 18.12 0.15
N PRO A 81 0.21 18.80 1.09
CA PRO A 81 0.64 20.19 0.92
C PRO A 81 1.60 20.38 -0.27
N MET A 82 2.35 19.34 -0.63
CA MET A 82 3.30 19.32 -1.75
C MET A 82 2.80 18.52 -2.97
N GLY A 83 1.48 18.30 -3.06
CA GLY A 83 0.89 17.46 -4.09
C GLY A 83 1.42 16.02 -4.03
N PHE A 84 1.88 15.49 -5.17
CA PHE A 84 2.39 14.12 -5.26
C PHE A 84 3.90 13.97 -4.94
N LEU A 85 4.56 15.06 -4.50
CA LEU A 85 5.93 14.97 -4.02
C LEU A 85 5.97 14.22 -2.67
N PRO A 86 7.00 13.37 -2.43
CA PRO A 86 7.14 12.64 -1.18
C PRO A 86 7.10 13.59 0.03
N THR A 87 6.15 13.36 0.92
CA THR A 87 5.94 14.15 2.14
C THR A 87 5.76 13.23 3.33
N PHE A 88 6.59 13.39 4.36
CA PHE A 88 6.52 12.68 5.63
C PHE A 88 5.75 13.49 6.67
N HIS A 89 4.66 12.92 7.16
CA HIS A 89 3.78 13.50 8.17
C HIS A 89 4.18 12.98 9.54
N ARG A 90 5.31 13.48 10.07
CA ARG A 90 5.92 13.01 11.33
C ARG A 90 4.94 13.09 12.52
N TYR A 91 4.01 14.03 12.52
CA TYR A 91 2.96 14.13 13.53
C TYR A 91 2.00 12.93 13.61
N MET A 92 2.07 11.99 12.67
CA MET A 92 1.22 10.79 12.63
C MET A 92 1.84 9.55 13.32
N MET A 93 3.06 9.63 13.86
CA MET A 93 3.76 8.44 14.39
C MET A 93 3.04 7.76 15.55
N ASP A 94 2.24 8.49 16.33
CA ASP A 94 1.50 7.92 17.45
C ASP A 94 0.12 7.35 17.05
N TYR A 95 -0.24 7.34 15.76
CA TYR A 95 -1.56 6.90 15.31
C TYR A 95 -1.78 5.39 15.50
N PRO A 96 -0.82 4.49 15.18
CA PRO A 96 -0.99 3.06 15.42
C PRO A 96 -1.31 2.74 16.89
N ARG A 97 -0.51 3.25 17.84
CA ARG A 97 -0.72 3.02 19.28
C ARG A 97 -2.03 3.60 19.84
N LYS A 98 -2.60 4.63 19.20
CA LYS A 98 -3.91 5.19 19.59
C LYS A 98 -5.08 4.26 19.25
N ARG A 99 -4.91 3.28 18.36
CA ARG A 99 -5.94 2.28 18.06
C ARG A 99 -5.71 1.03 18.89
N LEU A 100 -6.63 0.78 19.83
CA LEU A 100 -6.57 -0.40 20.70
C LEU A 100 -7.14 -1.65 20.04
N ILE A 101 -8.06 -1.50 19.08
CA ILE A 101 -8.71 -2.63 18.40
C ILE A 101 -7.75 -3.19 17.33
N PRO A 102 -7.39 -4.49 17.39
CA PRO A 102 -6.58 -5.15 16.37
C PRO A 102 -7.07 -4.87 14.95
N SER A 103 -6.15 -4.73 14.01
CA SER A 103 -6.48 -4.31 12.64
C SER A 103 -5.40 -4.72 11.66
N VAL A 104 -5.81 -4.95 10.41
CA VAL A 104 -4.91 -5.14 9.28
C VAL A 104 -4.72 -3.79 8.62
N VAL A 105 -3.54 -3.20 8.79
CA VAL A 105 -3.20 -1.83 8.41
C VAL A 105 -2.33 -1.86 7.16
N PHE A 106 -2.83 -1.31 6.06
CA PHE A 106 -2.00 -1.03 4.90
C PHE A 106 -1.27 0.30 5.09
N VAL A 107 0.06 0.21 5.23
CA VAL A 107 0.93 1.38 5.44
C VAL A 107 1.32 1.97 4.09
N CYS A 108 1.21 3.30 3.97
CA CYS A 108 1.57 4.07 2.79
C CYS A 108 0.81 3.68 1.51
N SER A 109 -0.48 3.40 1.62
CA SER A 109 -1.39 3.19 0.47
C SER A 109 -1.40 4.31 -0.60
N MET A 110 -0.90 5.50 -0.25
CA MET A 110 -0.81 6.69 -1.11
C MET A 110 0.62 7.09 -1.47
N ALA A 111 1.60 6.22 -1.21
CA ALA A 111 3.02 6.43 -1.48
C ALA A 111 3.71 5.10 -1.84
N ASP A 112 5.01 5.16 -2.08
CA ASP A 112 5.88 3.98 -2.01
C ASP A 112 6.96 4.30 -0.97
N LEU A 113 6.85 3.69 0.22
CA LEU A 113 7.72 3.97 1.37
C LEU A 113 9.17 3.52 1.12
N PHE A 114 9.37 2.58 0.20
CA PHE A 114 10.67 1.94 -0.04
C PHE A 114 11.30 2.37 -1.37
N GLY A 115 10.87 3.50 -1.94
CA GLY A 115 11.56 4.13 -3.06
C GLY A 115 12.96 4.60 -2.66
N ASP A 116 13.90 4.61 -3.60
CA ASP A 116 15.29 5.06 -3.38
C ASP A 116 15.40 6.54 -2.94
N TRP A 117 14.38 7.34 -3.23
CA TRP A 117 14.26 8.74 -2.81
C TRP A 117 13.80 8.92 -1.37
N VAL A 118 13.34 7.86 -0.69
CA VAL A 118 12.84 7.95 0.69
C VAL A 118 14.02 7.77 1.67
N PRO A 119 14.25 8.74 2.57
CA PRO A 119 15.28 8.61 3.61
C PRO A 119 15.06 7.39 4.51
N ASP A 120 16.15 6.72 4.90
CA ASP A 120 16.08 5.59 5.84
C ASP A 120 15.54 5.99 7.21
N GLU A 121 15.72 7.25 7.62
CA GLU A 121 15.16 7.75 8.87
C GLU A 121 13.62 7.67 8.86
N TRP A 122 12.97 8.01 7.73
CA TRP A 122 11.51 7.95 7.61
C TRP A 122 11.02 6.51 7.69
N ILE A 123 11.71 5.60 7.01
CA ILE A 123 11.39 4.17 7.02
C ILE A 123 11.52 3.64 8.46
N THR A 124 12.63 3.98 9.14
CA THR A 124 12.89 3.56 10.52
C THR A 124 11.83 4.10 11.49
N GLU A 125 11.49 5.39 11.42
CA GLU A 125 10.45 6.00 12.26
C GLU A 125 9.10 5.31 12.07
N VAL A 126 8.72 5.00 10.82
CA VAL A 126 7.46 4.30 10.51
C VAL A 126 7.45 2.87 11.04
N LEU A 127 8.55 2.14 10.87
CA LEU A 127 8.67 0.76 11.35
C LEU A 127 8.66 0.67 12.88
N GLU A 128 9.33 1.60 13.58
CA GLU A 128 9.30 1.66 15.04
C GLU A 128 7.90 2.00 15.57
N ALA A 129 7.20 2.95 14.94
CA ALA A 129 5.80 3.23 15.29
C ALA A 129 4.88 2.00 15.11
N CYS A 130 5.16 1.15 14.12
CA CYS A 130 4.48 -0.14 13.96
C CYS A 130 4.84 -1.13 15.09
N LYS A 131 6.12 -1.22 15.47
CA LYS A 131 6.62 -2.10 16.55
C LYS A 131 6.04 -1.72 17.91
N GLU A 132 5.84 -0.43 18.17
CA GLU A 132 5.18 0.08 19.39
C GLU A 132 3.69 -0.29 19.49
N ALA A 133 3.07 -0.76 18.40
CA ALA A 133 1.66 -1.15 18.34
C ALA A 133 1.50 -2.57 17.75
N PRO A 134 1.94 -3.62 18.48
CA PRO A 134 2.00 -5.00 17.97
C PRO A 134 0.63 -5.67 17.82
N GLN A 135 -0.44 -5.06 18.33
CA GLN A 135 -1.82 -5.55 18.17
C GLN A 135 -2.35 -5.48 16.73
N HIS A 136 -1.64 -4.80 15.83
CA HIS A 136 -2.02 -4.69 14.41
C HIS A 136 -1.14 -5.58 13.55
N ALA A 137 -1.69 -6.06 12.43
CA ALA A 137 -0.91 -6.60 11.33
C ALA A 137 -0.64 -5.46 10.32
N TYR A 138 0.62 -5.27 9.94
CA TYR A 138 1.05 -4.22 9.02
C TYR A 138 1.41 -4.82 7.67
N LEU A 139 0.78 -4.30 6.64
CA LEU A 139 1.04 -4.64 5.25
C LEU A 139 1.82 -3.49 4.62
N PHE A 140 2.99 -3.79 4.10
CA PHE A 140 3.84 -2.89 3.34
C PHE A 140 3.85 -3.33 1.89
N LEU A 141 3.83 -2.40 0.93
CA LEU A 141 3.82 -2.74 -0.50
C LEU A 141 4.72 -1.77 -1.27
N THR A 142 5.58 -2.31 -2.14
CA THR A 142 6.52 -1.50 -2.92
C THR A 142 6.68 -2.00 -4.36
N LYS A 143 7.08 -1.10 -5.26
CA LYS A 143 7.65 -1.44 -6.59
C LYS A 143 9.18 -1.48 -6.59
N ASN A 144 9.82 -1.24 -5.45
CA ASN A 144 11.27 -1.15 -5.28
C ASN A 144 11.77 -2.29 -4.36
N PRO A 145 11.58 -3.57 -4.72
CA PRO A 145 11.89 -4.71 -3.85
C PRO A 145 13.38 -4.85 -3.50
N SER A 146 14.29 -4.25 -4.28
CA SER A 146 15.71 -4.15 -3.94
C SER A 146 15.93 -3.41 -2.61
N ARG A 147 15.06 -2.46 -2.27
CA ARG A 147 15.16 -1.72 -1.01
C ARG A 147 14.85 -2.59 0.20
N TYR A 148 13.90 -3.53 0.11
CA TYR A 148 13.72 -4.53 1.17
C TYR A 148 14.98 -5.36 1.39
N MET A 149 15.65 -5.79 0.31
CA MET A 149 16.87 -6.58 0.41
C MET A 149 18.00 -5.81 1.12
N GLU A 150 18.17 -4.53 0.82
CA GLU A 150 19.14 -3.67 1.49
C GLU A 150 18.82 -3.46 2.96
N LEU A 151 17.58 -3.10 3.28
CA LEU A 151 17.13 -2.86 4.66
C LEU A 151 17.22 -4.13 5.51
N ALA A 152 16.86 -5.29 4.95
CA ALA A 152 16.99 -6.58 5.63
C ALA A 152 18.46 -6.93 5.90
N ARG A 153 19.36 -6.73 4.92
CA ARG A 153 20.80 -6.95 5.12
C ARG A 153 21.41 -6.05 6.19
N ASN A 154 20.86 -4.85 6.34
CA ASN A 154 21.28 -3.88 7.34
C ASN A 154 20.59 -4.06 8.71
N GLY A 155 19.71 -5.07 8.86
CA GLY A 155 18.97 -5.33 10.10
C GLY A 155 17.94 -4.26 10.45
N ILE A 156 17.51 -3.46 9.47
CA ILE A 156 16.49 -2.41 9.66
C ILE A 156 15.09 -2.99 9.53
N LEU A 157 14.90 -3.99 8.67
CA LEU A 157 13.58 -4.57 8.39
C LEU A 157 13.13 -5.50 9.54
N PRO A 158 11.98 -5.23 10.20
CA PRO A 158 11.48 -6.05 11.29
C PRO A 158 11.05 -7.47 10.86
N GLU A 159 11.35 -8.48 11.67
CA GLU A 159 11.02 -9.89 11.44
C GLU A 159 9.76 -10.35 12.23
N GLU A 160 9.11 -9.44 12.94
CA GLU A 160 7.95 -9.72 13.76
C GLU A 160 6.79 -10.31 12.93
N PRO A 161 6.05 -11.30 13.47
CA PRO A 161 5.06 -12.06 12.71
C PRO A 161 3.88 -11.23 12.19
N ASN A 162 3.69 -10.03 12.72
CA ASN A 162 2.67 -9.08 12.29
C ASN A 162 3.14 -8.11 11.19
N PHE A 163 4.38 -8.20 10.71
CA PHE A 163 4.89 -7.43 9.58
C PHE A 163 4.87 -8.26 8.30
N TRP A 164 4.30 -7.70 7.24
CA TRP A 164 4.18 -8.32 5.92
C TRP A 164 4.73 -7.41 4.84
N TYR A 165 5.68 -7.91 4.06
CA TYR A 165 6.39 -7.16 3.03
C TYR A 165 6.00 -7.62 1.63
N GLY A 166 5.27 -6.76 0.94
CA GLY A 166 4.70 -7.01 -0.37
C GLY A 166 5.50 -6.40 -1.49
N SER A 167 5.62 -7.12 -2.60
CA SER A 167 6.07 -6.56 -3.89
C SER A 167 4.87 -6.42 -4.85
N THR A 168 4.72 -5.26 -5.48
CA THR A 168 3.79 -5.11 -6.61
C THR A 168 4.44 -5.66 -7.88
N ILE A 169 3.77 -6.58 -8.54
CA ILE A 169 4.17 -7.10 -9.86
C ILE A 169 3.00 -6.96 -10.85
N THR A 170 3.32 -6.69 -12.10
CA THR A 170 2.36 -6.49 -13.19
C THR A 170 2.58 -7.44 -14.37
N GLY A 171 3.79 -7.98 -14.48
CA GLY A 171 4.18 -9.03 -15.42
C GLY A 171 5.37 -9.85 -14.92
N PRO A 172 5.81 -10.86 -15.70
CA PRO A 172 6.85 -11.80 -15.29
C PRO A 172 8.25 -11.19 -15.15
N GLU A 173 8.51 -10.04 -15.79
CA GLU A 173 9.80 -9.34 -15.73
C GLU A 173 9.96 -8.49 -14.46
N ASP A 174 8.87 -8.25 -13.72
CA ASP A 174 8.93 -7.48 -12.48
C ASP A 174 9.61 -8.29 -11.38
N SER A 175 10.65 -7.72 -10.78
CA SER A 175 11.30 -8.31 -9.62
C SER A 175 10.37 -8.30 -8.39
N PHE A 176 10.56 -9.26 -7.49
CA PHE A 176 9.94 -9.28 -6.18
C PHE A 176 10.95 -9.74 -5.12
N TRP A 177 10.67 -9.41 -3.86
CA TRP A 177 11.49 -9.83 -2.72
C TRP A 177 10.80 -10.93 -1.92
N TRP A 178 11.59 -11.86 -1.41
CA TRP A 178 11.18 -12.95 -0.54
C TRP A 178 12.29 -13.20 0.50
N SER A 179 11.92 -13.82 1.63
CA SER A 179 12.84 -14.13 2.72
C SER A 179 12.27 -15.25 3.57
N ASP A 180 13.13 -16.15 4.06
CA ASP A 180 12.75 -17.21 5.00
C ASP A 180 12.44 -16.66 6.42
N TYR A 181 12.91 -15.44 6.72
CA TYR A 181 12.77 -14.79 8.03
C TYR A 181 11.62 -13.77 8.11
N HIS A 182 10.98 -13.43 6.98
CA HIS A 182 10.00 -12.35 6.91
C HIS A 182 8.73 -12.85 6.23
N ASN A 183 7.56 -12.41 6.69
CA ASN A 183 6.34 -12.67 5.93
C ASN A 183 6.35 -11.83 4.66
N THR A 184 6.27 -12.48 3.51
CA THR A 184 6.30 -11.82 2.21
C THR A 184 5.06 -12.15 1.40
N PHE A 185 4.66 -11.22 0.53
CA PHE A 185 3.54 -11.42 -0.37
C PHE A 185 3.79 -10.76 -1.71
N VAL A 186 3.00 -11.16 -2.71
CA VAL A 186 2.96 -10.47 -4.00
C VAL A 186 1.58 -9.90 -4.25
N SER A 187 1.54 -8.67 -4.74
CA SER A 187 0.33 -8.05 -5.27
C SER A 187 0.46 -7.97 -6.79
N MET A 188 -0.23 -8.89 -7.47
CA MET A 188 -0.31 -8.98 -8.92
C MET A 188 -1.41 -8.01 -9.41
N GLU A 189 -1.14 -6.70 -9.34
CA GLU A 189 -2.12 -5.66 -9.66
C GLU A 189 -1.52 -4.40 -10.32
N PRO A 190 -1.97 -4.05 -11.55
CA PRO A 190 -2.82 -4.86 -12.43
C PRO A 190 -2.06 -6.05 -13.03
N LEU A 191 -2.73 -7.20 -13.18
CA LEU A 191 -2.20 -8.32 -13.97
C LEU A 191 -2.26 -7.98 -15.47
N LEU A 192 -1.13 -7.56 -16.05
CA LEU A 192 -1.04 -7.08 -17.44
C LEU A 192 -0.52 -8.15 -18.42
N GLN A 193 0.20 -9.15 -17.93
CA GLN A 193 0.85 -10.19 -18.73
C GLN A 193 0.71 -11.56 -18.06
N PRO A 194 0.76 -12.68 -18.82
CA PRO A 194 0.77 -14.02 -18.24
C PRO A 194 2.08 -14.31 -17.51
N PHE A 195 1.99 -15.07 -16.42
CA PHE A 195 3.15 -15.64 -15.72
C PHE A 195 3.39 -17.09 -16.19
N GLU A 196 3.89 -17.27 -17.41
CA GLU A 196 4.19 -18.62 -17.94
C GLU A 196 5.45 -19.20 -17.28
N GLY A 197 5.34 -20.35 -16.60
CA GLY A 197 6.47 -21.14 -16.08
C GLY A 197 7.23 -20.56 -14.87
N VAL A 198 7.24 -19.23 -14.69
CA VAL A 198 7.89 -18.52 -13.56
C VAL A 198 6.91 -18.27 -12.40
N GLY A 199 5.60 -18.18 -12.69
CA GLY A 199 4.55 -17.98 -11.67
C GLY A 199 4.62 -19.02 -10.56
N ALA A 200 4.81 -20.30 -10.92
CA ALA A 200 4.99 -21.39 -9.98
C ALA A 200 6.16 -21.21 -9.03
N GLN A 201 7.27 -20.61 -9.48
CA GLN A 201 8.47 -20.45 -8.67
C GLN A 201 8.41 -19.20 -7.79
N ALA A 202 7.73 -18.14 -8.26
CA ALA A 202 7.49 -16.93 -7.48
C ALA A 202 6.48 -17.16 -6.35
N VAL A 203 5.35 -17.81 -6.66
CA VAL A 203 4.31 -18.15 -5.70
C VAL A 203 4.84 -19.09 -4.61
N LYS A 204 5.73 -20.04 -4.96
CA LYS A 204 6.38 -20.93 -3.99
C LYS A 204 7.26 -20.24 -2.95
N LYS A 205 7.64 -18.98 -3.16
CA LYS A 205 8.60 -18.26 -2.30
C LYS A 205 7.94 -17.27 -1.36
N VAL A 206 6.66 -16.99 -1.53
CA VAL A 206 5.93 -15.98 -0.75
C VAL A 206 4.79 -16.62 0.03
N GLY A 207 4.41 -15.99 1.14
CA GLY A 207 3.37 -16.48 2.03
C GLY A 207 1.94 -16.11 1.65
N TRP A 208 1.75 -15.24 0.64
CA TRP A 208 0.42 -14.79 0.21
C TRP A 208 0.44 -14.19 -1.21
N CYS A 209 -0.64 -14.41 -1.96
CA CYS A 209 -0.83 -13.84 -3.29
C CYS A 209 -2.13 -13.02 -3.36
N ILE A 210 -2.02 -11.76 -3.75
CA ILE A 210 -3.16 -10.88 -4.03
C ILE A 210 -3.23 -10.67 -5.54
N ILE A 211 -4.40 -10.93 -6.15
CA ILE A 211 -4.58 -10.79 -7.60
C ILE A 211 -5.67 -9.75 -7.87
N GLY A 212 -5.39 -8.84 -8.79
CA GLY A 212 -6.34 -7.80 -9.21
C GLY A 212 -6.22 -7.44 -10.70
N ALA A 213 -7.34 -7.04 -11.29
CA ALA A 213 -7.38 -6.48 -12.63
C ALA A 213 -7.19 -4.95 -12.63
N MET A 214 -6.80 -4.37 -13.77
CA MET A 214 -6.76 -2.93 -13.91
C MET A 214 -8.15 -2.31 -13.71
N THR A 215 -8.21 -1.18 -13.00
CA THR A 215 -9.43 -0.38 -12.81
C THR A 215 -9.22 1.05 -13.35
N GLY A 216 -10.33 1.74 -13.63
CA GLY A 216 -10.31 3.12 -14.13
C GLY A 216 -10.07 3.24 -15.65
N PRO A 217 -9.71 4.45 -16.14
CA PRO A 217 -9.55 4.72 -17.57
C PRO A 217 -8.56 3.77 -18.24
N GLY A 218 -8.96 3.22 -19.39
CA GLY A 218 -8.16 2.27 -20.17
C GLY A 218 -8.26 0.80 -19.72
N SER A 219 -8.95 0.51 -18.60
CA SER A 219 -9.02 -0.85 -18.04
C SER A 219 -9.63 -1.88 -18.98
N LYS A 220 -10.62 -1.50 -19.79
CA LYS A 220 -11.30 -2.41 -20.73
C LYS A 220 -10.34 -3.08 -21.71
N ALA A 221 -9.27 -2.39 -22.12
CA ALA A 221 -8.27 -2.91 -23.04
C ALA A 221 -7.17 -3.74 -22.36
N HIS A 222 -7.13 -3.75 -21.03
CA HIS A 222 -6.05 -4.34 -20.22
C HIS A 222 -6.61 -5.32 -19.16
N GLN A 223 -7.75 -5.95 -19.44
CA GLN A 223 -8.27 -6.99 -18.56
C GLN A 223 -7.44 -8.27 -18.72
N PRO A 224 -7.09 -8.95 -17.62
CA PRO A 224 -6.38 -10.21 -17.71
C PRO A 224 -7.28 -11.29 -18.32
N LYS A 225 -6.67 -12.28 -18.96
CA LYS A 225 -7.39 -13.49 -19.36
C LYS A 225 -7.61 -14.40 -18.15
N ARG A 226 -8.73 -15.11 -18.14
CA ARG A 226 -9.08 -16.09 -17.09
C ARG A 226 -7.99 -17.15 -16.91
N GLU A 227 -7.46 -17.67 -18.02
CA GLU A 227 -6.41 -18.69 -18.03
C GLU A 227 -5.13 -18.26 -17.27
N TRP A 228 -4.82 -16.95 -17.26
CA TRP A 228 -3.67 -16.42 -16.50
C TRP A 228 -3.90 -16.51 -15.00
N VAL A 229 -5.12 -16.17 -14.56
CA VAL A 229 -5.52 -16.25 -13.15
C VAL A 229 -5.60 -17.70 -12.70
N GLU A 230 -6.15 -18.59 -13.53
CA GLU A 230 -6.23 -20.04 -13.24
C GLU A 230 -4.85 -20.66 -13.04
N SER A 231 -3.87 -20.28 -13.87
CA SER A 231 -2.48 -20.73 -13.71
C SER A 231 -1.90 -20.33 -12.35
N ILE A 232 -2.05 -19.06 -11.95
CA ILE A 232 -1.53 -18.55 -10.67
C ILE A 232 -2.20 -19.28 -9.49
N VAL A 233 -3.51 -19.50 -9.56
CA VAL A 233 -4.28 -20.21 -8.52
C VAL A 233 -3.84 -21.67 -8.40
N ALA A 234 -3.62 -22.35 -9.52
CA ALA A 234 -3.12 -23.73 -9.52
C ALA A 234 -1.75 -23.82 -8.84
N ASP A 235 -0.84 -22.91 -9.18
CA ASP A 235 0.49 -22.82 -8.57
C ASP A 235 0.44 -22.55 -7.07
N ALA A 236 -0.40 -21.60 -6.64
CA ALA A 236 -0.60 -21.26 -5.24
C ALA A 236 -1.18 -22.42 -4.44
N LYS A 237 -2.16 -23.12 -5.01
CA LYS A 237 -2.75 -24.32 -4.40
C LYS A 237 -1.73 -25.44 -4.24
N THR A 238 -0.88 -25.68 -5.24
CA THR A 238 0.20 -26.66 -5.15
C THR A 238 1.24 -26.28 -4.10
N ALA A 239 1.51 -24.98 -3.93
CA ALA A 239 2.45 -24.47 -2.92
C ALA A 239 1.84 -24.34 -1.50
N GLY A 240 0.53 -24.48 -1.34
CA GLY A 240 -0.17 -24.21 -0.08
C GLY A 240 -0.22 -22.73 0.30
N VAL A 241 -0.10 -21.83 -0.69
CA VAL A 241 -0.07 -20.38 -0.49
C VAL A 241 -1.48 -19.81 -0.66
N PRO A 242 -2.00 -19.03 0.32
CA PRO A 242 -3.33 -18.45 0.23
C PRO A 242 -3.44 -17.46 -0.94
N VAL A 243 -4.61 -17.45 -1.59
CA VAL A 243 -4.94 -16.51 -2.67
C VAL A 243 -6.09 -15.59 -2.29
N PHE A 244 -5.87 -14.28 -2.45
CA PHE A 244 -6.90 -13.25 -2.34
C PHE A 244 -7.16 -12.56 -3.68
N MET A 245 -8.34 -12.78 -4.24
CA MET A 245 -8.80 -12.11 -5.46
C MET A 245 -9.60 -10.86 -5.10
N LYS A 246 -9.29 -9.73 -5.75
CA LYS A 246 -10.04 -8.48 -5.59
C LYS A 246 -11.37 -8.51 -6.37
N ASP A 247 -12.32 -7.67 -5.96
CA ASP A 247 -13.64 -7.57 -6.61
C ASP A 247 -13.55 -7.23 -8.10
N ASN A 248 -12.52 -6.51 -8.52
CA ASN A 248 -12.29 -6.17 -9.93
C ASN A 248 -11.99 -7.38 -10.82
N LEU A 249 -11.81 -8.59 -10.27
CA LEU A 249 -11.69 -9.84 -11.02
C LEU A 249 -13.03 -10.52 -11.31
N LYS A 250 -14.17 -10.06 -10.77
CA LYS A 250 -15.48 -10.70 -11.01
C LYS A 250 -15.82 -10.84 -12.50
N GLY A 251 -15.46 -9.83 -13.32
CA GLY A 251 -15.67 -9.87 -14.76
C GLY A 251 -14.85 -10.93 -15.50
N VAL A 252 -13.79 -11.45 -14.88
CA VAL A 252 -12.88 -12.47 -15.46
C VAL A 252 -13.11 -13.84 -14.82
N TRP A 253 -13.35 -13.90 -13.51
CA TRP A 253 -13.43 -15.13 -12.70
C TRP A 253 -14.86 -15.58 -12.41
N GLY A 254 -15.79 -14.65 -12.25
CA GLY A 254 -17.12 -14.85 -11.68
C GLY A 254 -17.22 -14.41 -10.21
N ASP A 255 -18.42 -14.53 -9.62
CA ASP A 255 -18.71 -13.99 -8.28
C ASP A 255 -18.06 -14.76 -7.13
N GLN A 256 -17.68 -16.02 -7.36
CA GLN A 256 -17.02 -16.89 -6.38
C GLN A 256 -15.51 -16.65 -6.34
N LEU A 257 -15.12 -15.48 -5.84
CA LEU A 257 -13.72 -15.09 -5.66
C LEU A 257 -13.06 -15.83 -4.49
N LEU A 258 -11.80 -16.24 -4.66
CA LEU A 258 -10.97 -16.73 -3.55
C LEU A 258 -10.60 -15.55 -2.63
N ARG A 259 -10.77 -15.72 -1.32
CA ARG A 259 -10.55 -14.68 -0.29
C ARG A 259 -9.73 -15.22 0.88
N GLU A 260 -8.76 -16.06 0.56
CA GLU A 260 -7.91 -16.71 1.55
C GLU A 260 -6.89 -15.70 2.09
N CYS A 261 -6.64 -15.78 3.39
CA CYS A 261 -5.68 -14.94 4.09
C CYS A 261 -4.69 -15.86 4.84
N PRO A 262 -3.42 -15.47 4.92
CA PRO A 262 -2.45 -16.19 5.74
C PRO A 262 -2.75 -16.02 7.23
N GLU A 263 -2.07 -16.81 8.05
CA GLU A 263 -2.12 -16.66 9.51
C GLU A 263 -1.69 -15.24 9.93
N GLY A 264 -2.36 -14.70 10.96
CA GLY A 264 -2.12 -13.32 11.42
C GLY A 264 -2.87 -12.23 10.65
N ILE A 265 -3.51 -12.54 9.51
CA ILE A 265 -4.32 -11.60 8.75
C ILE A 265 -5.82 -11.91 8.94
N ASP A 266 -6.49 -11.10 9.77
CA ASP A 266 -7.94 -11.21 10.02
C ASP A 266 -8.73 -10.07 9.35
N LEU A 267 -9.54 -10.43 8.35
CA LEU A 267 -10.40 -9.50 7.60
C LEU A 267 -11.90 -9.65 7.93
N LYS A 268 -12.28 -10.31 9.03
CA LYS A 268 -13.70 -10.57 9.39
C LYS A 268 -14.59 -9.33 9.38
N ASP A 269 -14.06 -8.15 9.75
CA ASP A 269 -14.80 -6.87 9.72
C ASP A 269 -15.21 -6.39 8.32
N LYS A 270 -14.67 -6.98 7.24
CA LYS A 270 -15.06 -6.64 5.86
C LYS A 270 -16.34 -7.33 5.41
N LYS A 271 -16.71 -8.47 6.01
CA LYS A 271 -17.98 -9.16 5.73
C LYS A 271 -19.17 -8.54 6.48
N ALA A 272 -18.93 -7.77 7.54
CA ALA A 272 -19.96 -7.10 8.34
C ALA A 272 -20.54 -5.80 7.72
N VAL A 273 -20.28 -5.51 6.44
CA VAL A 273 -20.84 -4.33 5.72
C VAL A 273 -21.74 -4.75 4.54
N ALA A 274 -22.20 -6.01 4.55
CA ALA A 274 -23.22 -6.52 3.63
C ALA A 274 -24.59 -6.73 4.33
N GLU A 275 -24.80 -6.10 5.48
CA GLU A 275 -26.12 -5.88 6.07
C GLU A 275 -26.30 -4.36 6.18
N TRP A 276 -26.76 -3.77 5.07
CA TRP A 276 -27.49 -2.50 5.14
C TRP A 276 -28.94 -2.88 5.38
N ASP A 277 -29.31 -2.87 6.65
CA ASP A 277 -30.69 -3.01 7.10
C ASP A 277 -31.41 -1.74 6.67
N GLY A 278 -32.35 -1.90 5.74
CA GLY A 278 -33.07 -0.78 5.15
C GLY A 278 -33.76 0.08 6.19
N GLU A 279 -33.31 1.33 6.28
CA GLU A 279 -34.11 2.56 6.44
C GLU A 279 -33.45 3.68 5.62
#